data_AF-A0A3S3VAL5-F1
#
_entry.id   AF-A0A3S3VAL5-F1
#
_cell.length_a   1.000
_cell.length_b   1.000
_cell.length_c   1.000
_cell.angle_alpha   90.00
_cell.angle_beta   90.00
_cell.angle_gamma   90.00
#
_symmetry.space_group_name_H-M   'P 1'
#
loop_
_entity.id
_entity.type
_entity.pdbx_description
1 polymer ?
#
loop_
_entity_poly.entity_id
_entity_poly.type
_entity_poly.pdbx_seq_one_letter_code
_entity_poly.pdbx_strand_id
1 'polypeptide(L)'
;MDDDLEGGLAGGDNTSTVAAGQLRAFIERIERLEEEKKTISDDIKDVYSEAKGTGFDTKAMREIIRLRKKDQAERQEAESILDLYKAALGMI
;
A
#
# COMPACT_ATOMS: atom_id res chain seq x y z
N MET A 1 -53.15 -34.81 15.55
CA MET A 1 -51.86 -34.99 16.23
C MET A 1 -50.94 -35.47 15.15
N ASP A 2 -49.95 -34.64 14.86
CA ASP A 2 -48.71 -34.98 14.19
C ASP A 2 -48.83 -35.43 12.73
N ASP A 3 -48.71 -34.48 11.81
CA ASP A 3 -48.03 -34.77 10.55
C ASP A 3 -47.15 -33.56 10.20
N ASP A 4 -45.89 -33.88 9.95
CA ASP A 4 -44.74 -33.03 10.28
C ASP A 4 -44.49 -31.90 9.29
N LEU A 5 -44.07 -30.76 9.85
CA LEU A 5 -43.38 -29.68 9.15
C LEU A 5 -41.96 -30.15 8.80
N GLU A 6 -41.74 -30.66 7.60
CA GLU A 6 -40.37 -30.81 7.06
C GLU A 6 -40.22 -30.17 5.68
N GLY A 7 -39.16 -29.36 5.53
CA GLY A 7 -38.59 -29.08 4.22
C GLY A 7 -38.35 -27.62 3.85
N GLY A 8 -38.13 -26.71 4.81
CA GLY A 8 -37.53 -25.41 4.52
C GLY A 8 -36.18 -25.30 5.21
N LEU A 9 -35.08 -25.18 4.45
CA LEU A 9 -33.82 -24.47 4.76
C LEU A 9 -32.60 -25.04 3.97
N ALA A 10 -32.65 -25.05 2.63
CA ALA A 10 -31.49 -25.38 1.79
C ALA A 10 -31.07 -24.20 0.89
N GLY A 11 -31.01 -22.98 1.44
CA GLY A 11 -30.72 -21.75 0.69
C GLY A 11 -29.53 -20.91 1.17
N GLY A 12 -28.88 -21.25 2.29
CA GLY A 12 -27.90 -20.37 2.97
C GLY A 12 -26.41 -20.68 2.78
N ASP A 13 -26.06 -21.86 2.25
CA ASP A 13 -24.69 -22.39 2.39
C ASP A 13 -23.76 -22.06 1.20
N ASN A 14 -24.30 -21.87 0.00
CA ASN A 14 -23.48 -21.65 -1.20
C ASN A 14 -22.90 -20.22 -1.29
N THR A 15 -23.61 -19.22 -0.78
CA THR A 15 -23.14 -17.82 -0.79
C THR A 15 -22.10 -17.58 0.31
N SER A 16 -22.31 -18.18 1.48
CA SER A 16 -21.39 -18.11 2.64
C SER A 16 -20.04 -18.77 2.34
N THR A 17 -20.03 -19.90 1.62
CA THR A 17 -18.79 -20.60 1.22
C THR A 17 -18.00 -19.85 0.15
N VAL A 18 -18.67 -19.24 -0.83
CA VAL A 18 -18.03 -18.37 -1.84
C VAL A 18 -17.42 -17.11 -1.19
N ALA A 19 -18.15 -16.47 -0.27
CA ALA A 19 -17.65 -15.31 0.47
C ALA A 19 -16.43 -15.66 1.34
N ALA A 20 -16.45 -16.81 2.02
CA ALA A 20 -15.31 -17.29 2.80
C ALA A 20 -14.08 -17.59 1.93
N GLY A 21 -14.29 -18.14 0.72
CA GLY A 21 -13.20 -18.39 -0.24
C GLY A 21 -12.54 -17.10 -0.74
N GLN A 22 -13.33 -16.07 -1.06
CA GLN A 22 -12.80 -14.76 -1.47
C GLN A 22 -12.03 -14.08 -0.34
N LEU A 23 -12.55 -14.11 0.89
CA LEU A 23 -11.87 -13.56 2.06
C LEU A 23 -10.51 -14.25 2.28
N ARG A 24 -10.45 -15.59 2.20
CA ARG A 24 -9.20 -16.35 2.31
C ARG A 24 -8.19 -15.93 1.24
N ALA A 25 -8.61 -15.80 -0.01
CA ALA A 25 -7.73 -15.37 -1.10
C ALA A 25 -7.14 -13.96 -0.89
N PHE A 26 -7.93 -13.03 -0.34
CA PHE A 26 -7.41 -11.70 0.02
C PHE A 26 -6.39 -11.78 1.17
N ILE A 27 -6.68 -12.56 2.22
CA ILE A 27 -5.78 -12.73 3.36
C ILE A 27 -4.44 -13.31 2.91
N GLU A 28 -4.44 -14.44 2.18
CA GLU A 28 -3.22 -15.10 1.71
C GLU A 28 -2.37 -14.17 0.83
N ARG A 29 -3.01 -13.33 0.01
CA ARG A 29 -2.30 -12.34 -0.81
C ARG A 29 -1.68 -11.24 0.05
N ILE A 30 -2.37 -10.76 1.07
CA ILE A 30 -1.86 -9.74 1.99
C ILE A 30 -0.70 -10.30 2.81
N GLU A 31 -0.80 -11.53 3.32
CA GLU A 31 0.26 -12.18 4.09
C GLU A 31 1.56 -12.29 3.28
N ARG A 32 1.46 -12.74 2.02
CA ARG A 32 2.61 -12.77 1.10
C ARG A 32 3.23 -11.38 0.90
N LEU A 33 2.39 -10.36 0.69
CA LEU A 33 2.88 -8.99 0.52
C LEU A 33 3.54 -8.44 1.79
N GLU A 34 3.08 -8.81 2.99
CA GLU A 34 3.72 -8.44 4.24
C GLU A 34 5.07 -9.15 4.44
N GLU A 35 5.21 -10.41 4.00
CA GLU A 35 6.50 -11.11 3.98
C GLU A 35 7.51 -10.47 3.02
N GLU A 36 7.08 -10.12 1.81
CA GLU A 36 7.90 -9.39 0.83
C GLU A 36 8.33 -8.02 1.38
N LYS A 37 7.38 -7.27 1.95
CA LYS A 37 7.65 -5.97 2.59
C LYS A 37 8.62 -6.09 3.75
N LYS A 38 8.54 -7.15 4.55
CA LYS A 38 9.49 -7.43 5.63
C LYS A 38 10.89 -7.67 5.07
N THR A 39 11.01 -8.50 4.04
CA THR A 39 12.30 -8.79 3.38
C THR A 39 12.95 -7.51 2.86
N ILE A 40 12.21 -6.70 2.12
CA ILE A 40 12.67 -5.38 1.64
C ILE A 40 13.06 -4.46 2.81
N SER A 41 12.29 -4.47 3.89
CA SER A 41 12.58 -3.66 5.07
C SER A 41 13.88 -4.07 5.75
N ASP A 42 14.19 -5.36 5.77
CA ASP A 42 15.43 -5.90 6.33
C ASP A 42 16.63 -5.57 5.42
N ASP A 43 16.50 -5.72 4.10
CA ASP A 43 17.53 -5.28 3.13
C ASP A 43 17.85 -3.78 3.28
N ILE A 44 16.84 -2.93 3.47
CA ILE A 44 17.04 -1.49 3.70
C ILE A 44 17.81 -1.24 5.00
N LYS A 45 17.56 -2.02 6.07
CA LYS A 45 18.30 -1.89 7.33
C LYS A 45 19.77 -2.29 7.16
N ASP A 46 20.04 -3.32 6.37
CA ASP A 46 21.40 -3.77 6.09
C ASP A 46 22.19 -2.70 5.34
N VAL A 47 21.59 -2.04 4.34
CA VAL A 47 22.20 -0.90 3.65
C VAL A 47 22.51 0.26 4.60
N TYR A 48 21.60 0.61 5.51
CA TYR A 48 21.90 1.64 6.52
C TYR A 48 23.02 1.20 7.47
N SER A 49 23.09 -0.09 7.80
CA SER A 49 24.13 -0.64 8.68
C SER A 49 25.50 -0.59 8.00
N GLU A 50 25.58 -0.94 6.72
CA GLU A 50 26.78 -0.80 5.89
C GLU A 50 27.21 0.67 5.76
N ALA A 51 26.27 1.57 5.47
CA ALA A 51 26.54 3.01 5.39
C ALA A 51 27.09 3.56 6.71
N LYS A 52 26.56 3.09 7.84
CA LYS A 52 27.10 3.43 9.17
C LYS A 52 28.52 2.89 9.38
N GLY A 53 28.78 1.65 8.98
CA GLY A 53 30.10 1.02 9.09
C GLY A 53 31.18 1.69 8.23
N THR A 54 30.77 2.29 7.12
CA THR A 54 31.64 3.07 6.21
C THR A 54 31.79 4.54 6.62
N GLY A 55 31.08 4.99 7.66
CA GLY A 55 31.23 6.33 8.25
C GLY A 55 30.19 7.37 7.84
N PHE A 56 29.12 6.99 7.14
CA PHE A 56 28.03 7.92 6.79
C PHE A 56 27.05 8.14 7.96
N ASP A 57 26.48 9.35 8.05
CA ASP A 57 25.38 9.65 8.96
C ASP A 57 24.04 9.14 8.39
N THR A 58 23.61 7.98 8.88
CA THR A 58 22.34 7.37 8.49
C THR A 58 21.10 8.21 8.84
N LYS A 59 21.17 9.14 9.81
CA LYS A 59 20.05 10.05 10.11
C LYS A 59 19.91 11.08 8.99
N ALA A 60 21.01 11.70 8.57
CA ALA A 60 21.03 12.62 7.44
C ALA A 60 20.53 11.93 6.14
N MET A 61 20.95 10.68 5.90
CA MET A 61 20.49 9.89 4.75
C MET A 61 18.97 9.66 4.76
N ARG A 62 18.38 9.28 5.90
CA ARG A 62 16.92 9.10 6.03
C ARG A 62 16.17 10.39 5.71
N GLU A 63 16.70 11.52 6.15
CA GLU A 63 16.13 12.84 5.90
C GLU A 63 16.18 13.21 4.42
N ILE A 64 17.30 12.97 3.74
CA ILE A 64 17.43 13.14 2.29
C ILE A 64 16.42 12.25 1.55
N ILE A 65 16.29 10.98 1.93
CA ILE A 65 15.33 10.07 1.30
C ILE A 65 13.88 10.54 1.53
N ARG A 66 13.55 11.01 2.73
CA ARG A 66 12.22 11.56 3.03
C ARG A 66 11.93 12.81 2.19
N LEU A 67 12.91 13.71 2.03
CA LEU A 67 12.78 14.88 1.16
C LEU A 67 12.58 14.46 -0.30
N ARG A 68 13.36 13.50 -0.79
CA ARG A 68 13.23 12.97 -2.16
C ARG A 68 11.89 12.28 -2.42
N LYS A 69 11.29 11.65 -1.40
CA LYS A 69 9.96 11.02 -1.49
C LYS A 69 8.82 12.03 -1.56
N LYS A 70 8.97 13.21 -0.97
CA LYS A 70 7.92 14.23 -0.92
C LYS A 70 7.71 14.97 -2.24
N ASP A 71 8.63 14.84 -3.20
CA ASP A 71 8.91 15.98 -4.06
C ASP A 71 8.98 15.63 -5.55
N GLN A 72 8.10 14.75 -6.03
CA GLN A 72 7.88 14.59 -7.49
C GLN A 72 6.42 14.83 -7.85
N ALA A 73 5.47 14.24 -7.12
CA ALA A 73 4.05 14.46 -7.35
C ALA A 73 3.60 15.89 -6.95
N GLU A 74 3.98 16.36 -5.75
CA GLU A 74 3.70 17.73 -5.30
C GLU A 74 4.37 18.78 -6.21
N ARG A 75 5.59 18.47 -6.70
CA ARG A 75 6.34 19.32 -7.64
C ARG A 75 5.65 19.42 -9.00
N GLN A 76 5.21 18.30 -9.56
CA GLN A 76 4.47 18.26 -10.84
C GLN A 76 3.12 18.98 -10.76
N GLU A 77 2.41 18.81 -9.64
CA GLU A 77 1.11 19.42 -9.41
C GLU A 77 1.24 20.94 -9.20
N ALA A 78 2.24 21.38 -8.44
CA ALA A 78 2.55 22.79 -8.25
C ALA A 78 2.99 23.47 -9.56
N GLU A 79 3.83 22.81 -10.38
CA GLU A 79 4.22 23.31 -11.70
C GLU A 79 3.02 23.46 -12.63
N SER A 80 2.12 22.47 -12.65
CA SER A 80 0.91 22.51 -13.48
C SER A 80 -0.02 23.68 -13.11
N ILE A 81 -0.16 23.98 -11.81
CA ILE A 81 -0.96 25.11 -11.32
C ILE A 81 -0.28 26.44 -11.67
N LEU A 82 1.03 26.52 -11.52
CA LEU A 82 1.80 27.73 -11.85
C LEU A 82 1.74 28.06 -13.35
N ASP A 83 1.86 27.05 -14.21
CA ASP A 83 1.79 27.25 -15.65
C ASP A 83 0.39 27.67 -16.10
N LEU A 84 -0.66 27.14 -15.48
CA LEU A 84 -2.04 27.62 -15.70
C LEU A 84 -2.18 29.11 -15.36
N TYR A 85 -1.60 29.56 -14.24
CA TYR A 85 -1.67 30.97 -13.83
C TYR A 85 -0.81 31.89 -14.70
N LYS A 86 0.39 31.47 -15.10
CA LYS A 86 1.23 32.23 -16.03
C LYS A 86 0.55 32.39 -17.39
N ALA A 87 -0.10 31.34 -17.89
CA ALA A 87 -0.90 31.41 -19.11
C ALA A 87 -2.04 32.43 -18.97
N ALA A 88 -2.79 32.39 -17.87
CA ALA A 88 -3.89 33.31 -17.59
C ALA A 88 -3.42 34.77 -17.46
N LEU A 89 -2.19 35.00 -17.00
CA LEU A 89 -1.59 36.32 -16.83
C LEU A 89 -0.81 36.81 -18.07
N GLY A 90 -0.71 36.02 -19.14
CA GLY A 90 0.04 36.38 -20.36
C GLY A 90 1.56 36.44 -20.15
N MET A 91 2.08 35.67 -19.20
CA MET A 91 3.49 35.63 -18.82
C MET A 91 4.28 34.48 -19.50
N ILE A 92 3.81 34.01 -20.66
CA ILE A 92 4.44 32.95 -21.48
C ILE A 92 5.15 33.57 -22.67
#